data_AF-A0A1E7HWY5-F1
#
_entry.id   AF-A0A1E7HWY5-F1
#
_cell.length_a   1.000
_cell.length_b   1.000
_cell.length_c   1.000
_cell.angle_alpha   90.00
_cell.angle_beta   90.00
_cell.angle_gamma   90.00
#
_symmetry.space_group_name_H-M   'P 1'
#
loop_
_entity.id
_entity.type
_entity.pdbx_description
1 polymer ?
#
loop_
_entity_poly.entity_id
_entity_poly.type
_entity_poly.pdbx_seq_one_letter_code
_entity_poly.pdbx_strand_id
1 'polypeptide(L)'
;MTTLVPIELIASKIYLIRGIKVMLDRDLAELYGAETRVLNQAVSRNIERFPEDFMLSLTREEILGISQIVISSEIKFSKSVRCFTEQGVAMLSSVLRSKRAVQVNIQIMRAFTQLRKMLSTHEDLKRKIESMEKKYDEQFQIVFEAIKQLIETDEKPKKKIGFTVKEKQKAYLKRAKKKKPSTDGSFTPKAKKIWEAIAGDIQIKILNNVWCVHCRKGSSIGNLTGKIESGMLVLRGTCTKCGGDVARVIENE
;
A
#
# COMPACT_ATOMS: atom_id res chain seq x y z
N MET A 1 -20.10 29.67 -21.54
CA MET A 1 -19.87 28.23 -21.79
C MET A 1 -19.36 27.60 -20.51
N THR A 2 -20.22 26.89 -19.78
CA THR A 2 -19.85 26.19 -18.54
C THR A 2 -18.94 25.03 -18.90
N THR A 3 -17.67 25.11 -18.52
CA THR A 3 -16.68 24.03 -18.60
C THR A 3 -17.18 22.86 -17.75
N LEU A 4 -17.94 21.96 -18.37
CA LEU A 4 -18.42 20.73 -17.76
C LEU A 4 -17.21 19.84 -17.50
N VAL A 5 -16.94 19.55 -16.23
CA VAL A 5 -15.90 18.59 -15.86
C VAL A 5 -16.28 17.23 -16.44
N PRO A 6 -15.41 16.56 -17.22
CA PRO A 6 -15.68 15.23 -17.76
C PRO A 6 -15.86 14.19 -16.65
N ILE A 7 -16.77 13.24 -16.87
CA ILE A 7 -17.07 12.18 -15.89
C ILE A 7 -15.84 11.28 -15.68
N GLU A 8 -15.03 11.06 -16.73
CA GLU A 8 -13.80 10.27 -16.67
C GLU A 8 -12.78 10.89 -15.69
N LEU A 9 -12.70 12.22 -15.67
CA LEU A 9 -11.79 12.95 -14.79
C LEU A 9 -12.22 12.80 -13.33
N ILE A 10 -13.53 12.81 -13.05
CA ILE A 10 -14.07 12.55 -11.72
C ILE A 10 -13.81 11.10 -11.31
N ALA A 11 -14.05 10.14 -12.20
CA ALA A 11 -13.82 8.73 -11.94
C ALA A 11 -12.35 8.42 -11.59
N SER A 12 -11.40 9.11 -12.21
CA SER A 12 -9.96 8.98 -11.92
C SER A 12 -9.56 9.46 -10.52
N LYS A 13 -10.40 10.29 -9.88
CA LYS A 13 -10.19 10.86 -8.54
C LYS A 13 -10.98 10.11 -7.45
N ILE A 14 -11.56 8.97 -7.78
CA ILE A 14 -12.24 8.08 -6.82
C ILE A 14 -11.27 6.98 -6.40
N TYR A 15 -11.00 6.91 -5.10
CA TYR A 15 -10.08 5.96 -4.49
C TYR A 15 -10.85 4.91 -3.71
N LEU A 16 -10.27 3.71 -3.59
CA LEU A 16 -10.77 2.65 -2.74
C LEU A 16 -9.90 2.60 -1.47
N ILE A 17 -10.44 3.10 -0.36
CA ILE A 17 -9.75 3.16 0.94
C ILE A 17 -10.58 2.42 1.97
N ARG A 18 -9.98 1.44 2.66
CA ARG A 18 -10.69 0.55 3.61
C ARG A 18 -11.93 -0.14 3.00
N GLY A 19 -11.89 -0.43 1.70
CA GLY A 19 -13.03 -1.02 0.96
C GLY A 19 -14.16 -0.04 0.63
N ILE A 20 -14.01 1.24 0.97
CA ILE A 20 -15.00 2.29 0.73
C ILE A 20 -14.51 3.18 -0.43
N LYS A 21 -15.42 3.52 -1.33
CA LYS A 21 -15.12 4.47 -2.42
C LYS A 21 -15.17 5.89 -1.87
N VAL A 22 -14.05 6.61 -1.94
CA VAL A 22 -13.88 7.93 -1.36
C VAL A 22 -13.17 8.88 -2.31
N MET A 23 -13.43 10.18 -2.15
CA MET A 23 -12.69 11.25 -2.83
C MET A 23 -11.90 12.08 -1.82
N LEU A 24 -10.68 12.48 -2.18
CA LEU A 24 -9.82 13.28 -1.31
C LEU A 24 -10.26 14.74 -1.28
N ASP A 25 -10.06 15.41 -0.14
CA ASP A 25 -10.34 16.84 0.05
C ASP A 25 -9.65 17.73 -0.99
N ARG A 26 -8.39 17.45 -1.33
CA ARG A 26 -7.63 18.17 -2.36
C ARG A 26 -8.27 18.05 -3.74
N ASP A 27 -8.64 16.83 -4.13
CA ASP A 27 -9.25 16.55 -5.43
C ASP A 27 -10.63 17.22 -5.52
N LEU A 28 -11.42 17.17 -4.46
CA LEU A 28 -12.71 17.87 -4.39
C LEU A 28 -12.54 19.39 -4.45
N ALA A 29 -11.57 19.94 -3.73
CA ALA A 29 -11.30 21.37 -3.72
C ALA A 29 -10.93 21.88 -5.12
N GLU A 30 -10.05 21.15 -5.83
CA GLU A 30 -9.66 21.45 -7.22
C GLU A 30 -10.88 21.43 -8.16
N LEU A 31 -11.72 20.39 -8.05
CA LEU A 31 -12.94 20.27 -8.86
C LEU A 31 -13.90 21.46 -8.60
N TYR A 32 -14.11 21.81 -7.33
CA TYR A 32 -14.95 22.93 -6.92
C TYR A 32 -14.35 24.31 -7.23
N GLY A 33 -13.06 24.39 -7.57
CA GLY A 33 -12.35 25.65 -7.77
C GLY A 33 -12.17 26.42 -6.46
N ALA A 34 -11.96 25.71 -5.35
CA ALA A 34 -11.71 26.27 -4.03
C ALA A 34 -10.36 25.76 -3.50
N GLU A 35 -9.79 26.45 -2.52
CA GLU A 35 -8.62 25.93 -1.81
C GLU A 35 -9.02 24.80 -0.85
N THR A 36 -8.16 23.79 -0.71
CA THR A 36 -8.38 22.67 0.22
C THR A 36 -8.61 23.14 1.65
N ARG A 37 -7.90 24.20 2.07
CA ARG A 37 -8.08 24.82 3.39
C ARG A 37 -9.49 25.38 3.58
N VAL A 38 -10.03 26.05 2.56
CA VAL A 38 -11.38 26.66 2.61
C VAL A 38 -12.45 25.57 2.67
N LEU A 39 -12.31 24.53 1.87
CA LEU A 39 -13.19 23.35 1.92
C LEU A 39 -13.19 22.73 3.32
N ASN A 40 -11.99 22.47 3.84
CA ASN A 40 -11.81 21.86 5.14
C ASN A 40 -12.35 22.74 6.28
N GLN A 41 -12.21 24.06 6.18
CA GLN A 41 -12.81 24.99 7.14
C GLN A 41 -14.34 24.98 7.09
N ALA A 42 -14.93 24.95 5.89
CA ALA A 42 -16.37 24.91 5.72
C ALA A 42 -16.99 23.62 6.32
N VAL A 43 -16.30 22.49 6.14
CA VAL A 43 -16.67 21.21 6.75
C VAL A 43 -16.54 21.26 8.28
N SER A 44 -15.44 21.78 8.81
CA SER A 44 -15.23 21.89 10.26
C SER A 44 -16.28 22.78 10.94
N ARG A 45 -16.79 23.81 10.27
CA ARG A 45 -17.90 24.65 10.76
C ARG A 45 -19.26 23.92 10.79
N ASN A 46 -19.40 22.86 10.01
CA ASN A 46 -20.64 22.10 9.86
C ASN A 46 -20.46 20.63 10.25
N ILE A 47 -19.61 20.35 11.25
CA ILE A 47 -19.16 18.99 11.57
C ILE A 47 -20.33 18.04 11.92
N GLU A 48 -21.42 18.57 12.49
CA GLU A 48 -22.65 17.81 12.79
C GLU A 48 -23.28 17.17 11.54
N ARG A 49 -22.98 17.68 10.35
CA ARG A 49 -23.45 17.15 9.06
C ARG A 49 -22.55 16.07 8.48
N PHE A 50 -21.39 15.82 9.09
CA PHE A 50 -20.36 14.89 8.61
C PHE A 50 -20.05 13.85 9.69
N PRO A 51 -20.95 12.86 9.87
CA PRO A 51 -20.64 11.69 10.69
C PRO A 51 -19.46 10.88 10.09
N GLU A 52 -18.92 9.95 10.88
CA GLU A 52 -17.69 9.20 10.54
C GLU A 52 -17.83 8.33 9.27
N ASP A 53 -19.05 7.94 8.91
CA ASP A 53 -19.38 7.20 7.69
C ASP A 53 -19.43 8.10 6.44
N PHE A 54 -19.53 9.42 6.61
CA PHE A 54 -19.58 10.39 5.52
C PHE A 54 -18.20 10.98 5.24
N MET A 55 -17.39 11.14 6.28
CA MET A 55 -16.07 11.72 6.21
C MET A 55 -15.09 10.93 7.08
N LEU A 56 -13.98 10.54 6.47
CA LEU A 56 -12.92 9.78 7.11
C LEU A 56 -11.63 10.62 7.11
N SER A 57 -10.87 10.50 8.19
CA SER A 57 -9.52 11.06 8.25
C SER A 57 -8.51 9.94 8.00
N LEU A 58 -7.60 10.17 7.05
CA LEU A 58 -6.59 9.19 6.67
C LEU A 58 -5.44 9.14 7.69
N THR A 59 -4.93 7.95 7.96
CA THR A 59 -3.71 7.76 8.74
C THR A 59 -2.48 8.14 7.92
N ARG A 60 -1.35 8.37 8.59
CA ARG A 60 -0.07 8.67 7.91
C ARG A 60 0.35 7.57 6.93
N GLU A 61 0.08 6.31 7.27
CA GLU A 61 0.40 5.16 6.43
C GLU A 61 -0.47 5.14 5.17
N GLU A 62 -1.76 5.41 5.31
CA GLU A 62 -2.70 5.50 4.17
C GLU A 62 -2.32 6.64 3.22
N ILE A 63 -1.95 7.81 3.77
CA ILE A 63 -1.46 8.95 2.99
C ILE A 63 -0.21 8.57 2.21
N LEU A 64 0.75 7.87 2.84
CA LEU A 64 1.97 7.41 2.20
C LEU A 64 1.66 6.38 1.09
N GLY A 65 0.74 5.44 1.32
CA GLY A 65 0.31 4.47 0.32
C GLY A 65 -0.30 5.11 -0.93
N ILE A 66 -1.19 6.10 -0.74
CA ILE A 66 -1.79 6.85 -1.86
C ILE A 66 -0.72 7.62 -2.64
N SER A 67 0.25 8.20 -1.95
CA SER A 67 1.34 8.96 -2.57
C SER A 67 2.39 8.14 -3.33
N GLN A 68 2.34 6.80 -3.20
CA GLN A 68 3.12 5.90 -4.05
C GLN A 68 2.40 5.59 -5.36
N ILE A 69 1.06 5.62 -5.35
CA ILE A 69 0.20 5.42 -6.52
C ILE A 69 0.09 6.72 -7.32
N VAL A 70 -0.11 7.84 -6.61
CA VAL A 70 -0.23 9.19 -7.19
C VAL A 70 1.11 9.90 -7.02
N ILE A 71 1.74 10.29 -8.14
CA ILE A 71 3.09 10.89 -8.23
C ILE A 71 3.24 12.19 -7.40
N SER A 72 2.16 12.75 -6.83
CA SER A 72 2.23 14.05 -6.17
C SER A 72 3.01 14.00 -4.85
N SER A 73 4.13 14.73 -4.81
CA SER A 73 4.94 14.98 -3.62
C SER A 73 4.17 15.77 -2.55
N GLU A 74 3.18 16.58 -2.93
CA GLU A 74 2.46 17.48 -2.02
C GLU A 74 1.63 16.77 -0.95
N ILE A 75 0.95 15.67 -1.30
CA ILE A 75 0.12 14.91 -0.34
C ILE A 75 0.98 14.26 0.75
N LYS A 76 2.24 13.91 0.46
CA LYS A 76 3.17 13.30 1.43
C LYS A 76 3.46 14.19 2.64
N PHE A 77 3.38 15.51 2.46
CA PHE A 77 3.68 16.50 3.49
C PHE A 77 2.45 17.00 4.24
N SER A 78 1.24 16.65 3.79
CA SER A 78 0.00 17.03 4.47
C SER A 78 -0.11 16.33 5.82
N LYS A 79 -0.26 17.12 6.89
CA LYS A 79 -0.41 16.62 8.27
C LYS A 79 -1.73 15.87 8.49
N SER A 80 -2.76 16.22 7.73
CA SER A 80 -4.09 15.61 7.78
C SER A 80 -4.71 15.71 6.40
N VAL A 81 -5.22 14.59 5.90
CA VAL A 81 -5.96 14.50 4.64
C VAL A 81 -7.32 13.91 4.98
N ARG A 82 -8.38 14.61 4.60
CA ARG A 82 -9.74 14.10 4.75
C ARG A 82 -10.19 13.48 3.44
N CYS A 83 -10.98 12.44 3.53
CA CYS A 83 -11.66 11.86 2.41
C CYS A 83 -13.16 11.77 2.67
N PHE A 84 -13.94 11.88 1.61
CA PHE A 84 -15.39 11.96 1.66
C PHE A 84 -15.97 10.81 0.86
N THR A 85 -16.94 10.12 1.44
CA THR A 85 -17.75 9.13 0.73
C THR A 85 -18.71 9.84 -0.21
N GLU A 86 -19.45 9.09 -1.03
CA GLU A 86 -20.49 9.65 -1.88
C GLU A 86 -21.52 10.47 -1.08
N GLN A 87 -21.91 9.97 0.10
CA GLN A 87 -22.82 10.65 1.02
C GLN A 87 -22.18 11.93 1.57
N GLY A 88 -20.90 11.89 1.96
CA GLY A 88 -20.17 13.08 2.38
C GLY A 88 -20.07 14.13 1.28
N VAL A 89 -19.82 13.71 0.04
CA VAL A 89 -19.78 14.61 -1.12
C VAL A 89 -21.15 15.21 -1.40
N ALA A 90 -22.23 14.41 -1.28
CA ALA A 90 -23.59 14.92 -1.36
C ALA A 90 -23.85 15.99 -0.29
N MET A 91 -23.37 15.80 0.95
CA MET A 91 -23.51 16.81 2.02
C MET A 91 -22.74 18.10 1.73
N LEU A 92 -21.63 18.05 0.99
CA LEU A 92 -20.91 19.25 0.56
C LEU A 92 -21.76 20.19 -0.30
N SER A 93 -22.83 19.70 -0.95
CA SER A 93 -23.77 20.55 -1.71
C SER A 93 -24.53 21.53 -0.81
N SER A 94 -24.78 21.16 0.44
CA SER A 94 -25.46 22.00 1.42
C SER A 94 -24.54 23.05 2.04
N VAL A 95 -23.24 22.78 2.03
CA VAL A 95 -22.20 23.62 2.63
C VAL A 95 -21.61 24.59 1.59
N LEU A 96 -21.35 24.13 0.37
CA LEU A 96 -20.77 24.92 -0.71
C LEU A 96 -21.87 25.44 -1.64
N ARG A 97 -22.09 26.75 -1.62
CA ARG A 97 -23.17 27.41 -2.38
C ARG A 97 -22.75 27.96 -3.75
N SER A 98 -21.52 27.71 -4.21
CA SER A 98 -21.07 28.25 -5.50
C SER A 98 -21.74 27.52 -6.67
N LYS A 99 -22.09 28.24 -7.74
CA LYS A 99 -22.70 27.64 -8.95
C LYS A 99 -21.85 26.50 -9.53
N ARG A 100 -20.52 26.67 -9.48
CA ARG A 100 -19.56 25.63 -9.87
C ARG A 100 -19.63 24.41 -8.96
N ALA A 101 -19.62 24.60 -7.64
CA ALA A 101 -19.70 23.50 -6.69
C ALA A 101 -20.98 22.68 -6.87
N VAL A 102 -22.13 23.34 -7.06
CA VAL A 102 -23.41 22.67 -7.33
C VAL A 102 -23.34 21.80 -8.59
N GLN A 103 -22.84 22.35 -9.70
CA GLN A 103 -22.72 21.60 -10.96
C GLN A 103 -21.76 20.42 -10.85
N VAL A 104 -20.60 20.62 -10.24
CA VAL A 104 -19.61 19.56 -10.02
C VAL A 104 -20.19 18.47 -9.13
N ASN A 105 -20.93 18.82 -8.08
CA ASN A 105 -21.53 17.83 -7.20
C ASN A 105 -22.52 16.92 -7.93
N ILE A 106 -23.35 17.50 -8.81
CA ILE A 106 -24.24 16.73 -9.69
C ILE A 106 -23.45 15.76 -10.57
N GLN A 107 -22.32 16.19 -11.13
CA GLN A 107 -21.47 15.31 -11.95
C GLN A 107 -20.80 14.21 -11.12
N ILE A 108 -20.39 14.52 -9.89
CA ILE A 108 -19.82 13.52 -8.98
C ILE A 108 -20.87 12.45 -8.67
N MET A 109 -22.10 12.83 -8.32
CA MET A 109 -23.19 11.87 -8.07
C MET A 109 -23.47 10.98 -9.30
N ARG A 110 -23.42 11.54 -10.51
CA ARG A 110 -23.56 10.77 -11.75
C ARG A 110 -22.43 9.77 -11.95
N ALA A 111 -21.19 10.18 -11.70
CA ALA A 111 -20.02 9.31 -11.80
C ALA A 111 -20.11 8.12 -10.83
N PHE A 112 -20.46 8.37 -9.57
CA PHE A 112 -20.68 7.31 -8.58
C PHE A 112 -21.82 6.37 -8.97
N THR A 113 -22.94 6.90 -9.47
CA THR A 113 -24.07 6.09 -9.96
C THR A 113 -23.66 5.22 -11.15
N GLN A 114 -22.91 5.77 -12.11
CA GLN A 114 -22.42 5.03 -13.27
C GLN A 114 -21.45 3.91 -12.86
N LEU A 115 -20.56 4.18 -11.90
CA LEU A 115 -19.67 3.17 -11.33
C LEU A 115 -20.45 2.04 -10.64
N ARG A 116 -21.54 2.35 -9.93
CA ARG A 116 -22.41 1.30 -9.35
C ARG A 116 -23.11 0.48 -10.42
N LYS A 117 -23.64 1.12 -11.47
CA LYS A 117 -24.28 0.43 -12.59
C LYS A 117 -23.32 -0.53 -13.27
N MET A 118 -22.08 -0.11 -13.52
CA MET A 118 -21.04 -0.97 -14.09
C MET A 118 -20.74 -2.20 -13.22
N LEU A 119 -20.67 -2.02 -11.89
CA LEU A 119 -20.48 -3.15 -10.97
C LEU A 119 -21.70 -4.09 -10.96
N SER A 120 -22.92 -3.53 -10.95
CA SER A 120 -24.16 -4.31 -10.97
C SER A 120 -24.33 -5.12 -12.26
N THR A 121 -23.92 -4.58 -13.42
CA THR A 121 -24.00 -5.32 -14.69
C THR A 121 -23.11 -6.56 -14.71
N HIS A 122 -21.97 -6.54 -13.99
CA HIS A 122 -21.13 -7.72 -13.84
C HIS A 122 -21.72 -8.73 -12.86
N GLU A 123 -22.45 -8.28 -11.83
CA GLU A 123 -23.16 -9.17 -10.91
C GLU A 123 -24.34 -9.87 -11.59
N ASP A 124 -25.10 -9.17 -12.42
CA ASP A 124 -26.15 -9.77 -13.25
C ASP A 124 -25.58 -10.77 -14.25
N LEU A 125 -24.43 -10.46 -14.86
CA LEU A 125 -23.71 -11.38 -15.73
C LEU A 125 -23.23 -12.63 -14.97
N LYS A 126 -22.66 -12.45 -13.78
CA LYS A 126 -22.23 -13.53 -12.89
C LYS A 126 -23.40 -14.42 -12.49
N ARG A 127 -24.52 -13.85 -12.06
CA ARG A 127 -25.76 -14.58 -11.74
C ARG A 127 -26.30 -15.33 -12.94
N LYS A 128 -26.22 -14.75 -14.13
CA LYS A 128 -26.68 -15.39 -15.37
C LYS A 128 -25.77 -16.55 -15.77
N ILE A 129 -24.44 -16.40 -15.64
CA ILE A 129 -23.46 -17.47 -15.81
C ILE A 129 -23.72 -18.60 -14.80
N GLU A 130 -23.84 -18.30 -13.50
CA GLU A 130 -24.14 -19.30 -12.47
C GLU A 130 -25.48 -20.02 -12.72
N SER A 131 -26.49 -19.30 -13.21
CA SER A 131 -27.78 -19.89 -13.58
C SER A 131 -27.73 -20.76 -14.85
N MET A 132 -26.78 -20.48 -15.75
CA MET A 132 -26.52 -21.31 -16.93
C MET A 132 -25.67 -22.51 -16.56
N GLU A 133 -24.66 -22.35 -15.69
CA GLU A 133 -23.82 -23.44 -15.17
C GLU A 133 -24.71 -24.51 -14.51
N LYS A 134 -25.70 -24.12 -13.69
CA LYS A 134 -26.68 -25.03 -13.06
C LYS A 134 -27.69 -25.69 -14.01
N LYS A 135 -27.79 -25.25 -15.26
CA LYS A 135 -28.73 -25.80 -16.25
C LYS A 135 -28.07 -26.81 -17.19
N TYR A 136 -26.74 -26.85 -17.24
CA TYR A 136 -25.97 -27.66 -18.18
C TYR A 136 -24.92 -28.46 -17.41
N ASP A 137 -25.37 -29.42 -16.59
CA ASP A 137 -24.59 -29.92 -15.46
C ASP A 137 -23.44 -30.89 -15.78
N GLU A 138 -23.30 -31.43 -17.01
CA GLU A 138 -22.22 -32.42 -17.27
C GLU A 138 -21.44 -32.19 -18.58
N GLN A 139 -22.09 -31.91 -19.70
CA GLN A 139 -21.39 -31.78 -20.99
C GLN A 139 -20.68 -30.43 -21.19
N PHE A 140 -21.03 -29.41 -20.41
CA PHE A 140 -20.50 -28.05 -20.56
C PHE A 140 -19.47 -27.65 -19.49
N GLN A 141 -19.22 -28.48 -18.47
CA GLN A 141 -18.21 -28.18 -17.45
C GLN A 141 -16.83 -27.94 -18.06
N ILE A 142 -16.45 -28.73 -19.06
CA ILE A 142 -15.17 -28.60 -19.78
C ILE A 142 -15.07 -27.25 -20.50
N VAL A 143 -16.18 -26.77 -21.07
CA VAL A 143 -16.22 -25.48 -21.77
C VAL A 143 -16.13 -24.33 -20.77
N PHE A 144 -16.82 -24.41 -19.63
CA PHE A 144 -16.75 -23.39 -18.59
C PHE A 144 -15.40 -23.39 -17.85
N GLU A 145 -14.77 -24.54 -17.66
CA GLU A 145 -13.42 -24.65 -17.12
C GLU A 145 -12.38 -24.03 -18.06
N ALA A 146 -12.49 -24.30 -19.37
CA ALA A 146 -11.65 -23.66 -20.38
C ALA A 146 -11.85 -22.13 -20.42
N ILE A 147 -13.10 -21.65 -20.30
CA ILE A 147 -13.39 -20.20 -20.23
C ILE A 147 -12.85 -19.59 -18.92
N LYS A 148 -12.98 -20.27 -17.77
CA LYS A 148 -12.41 -19.81 -16.49
C LYS A 148 -10.89 -19.72 -16.56
N GLN A 149 -10.22 -20.69 -17.17
CA GLN A 149 -8.76 -20.64 -17.39
C GLN A 149 -8.34 -19.47 -18.29
N LEU A 150 -9.18 -19.08 -19.25
CA LEU A 150 -8.95 -17.90 -20.11
C LEU A 150 -9.18 -16.57 -19.37
N ILE A 151 -10.13 -16.51 -18.43
CA ILE A 151 -10.40 -15.32 -17.61
C ILE A 151 -9.33 -15.15 -16.52
N GLU A 152 -8.85 -16.24 -15.91
CA GLU A 152 -7.80 -16.20 -14.89
C GLU A 152 -6.40 -15.88 -15.46
N THR A 153 -6.19 -15.98 -16.78
CA THR A 153 -4.87 -15.75 -17.37
C THR A 153 -4.47 -14.28 -17.54
N ASP A 154 -5.39 -13.33 -17.29
CA ASP A 154 -5.13 -11.89 -17.46
C ASP A 154 -4.35 -11.24 -16.30
N GLU A 155 -4.11 -11.94 -15.19
CA GLU A 155 -3.31 -11.42 -14.07
C GLU A 155 -1.80 -11.76 -14.14
N LYS A 156 -1.32 -12.40 -15.22
CA LYS A 156 0.12 -12.57 -15.38
C LYS A 156 0.76 -11.20 -15.67
N PRO A 157 1.81 -10.78 -14.93
CA PRO A 157 2.43 -9.49 -15.15
C PRO A 157 2.89 -9.38 -16.60
N LYS A 158 2.36 -8.38 -17.32
CA LYS A 158 2.64 -8.16 -18.74
C LYS A 158 4.15 -8.20 -18.99
N LYS A 159 4.60 -9.01 -19.96
CA LYS A 159 5.99 -8.97 -20.41
C LYS A 159 6.30 -7.55 -20.85
N LYS A 160 7.41 -6.98 -20.36
CA LYS A 160 7.85 -5.64 -20.74
C LYS A 160 7.97 -5.56 -22.26
N ILE A 161 7.19 -4.70 -22.90
CA ILE A 161 7.26 -4.45 -24.35
C ILE A 161 8.33 -3.38 -24.57
N GLY A 162 9.36 -3.72 -25.33
CA GLY A 162 10.48 -2.83 -25.68
C GLY A 162 11.66 -3.62 -26.26
N PHE A 163 12.55 -2.94 -27.00
CA PHE A 163 13.81 -3.53 -27.44
C PHE A 163 14.67 -3.85 -26.22
N THR A 164 14.77 -5.12 -25.87
CA THR A 164 15.83 -5.60 -24.99
C THR A 164 17.09 -5.69 -25.84
N VAL A 165 17.87 -4.61 -25.82
CA VAL A 165 19.25 -4.71 -26.29
C VAL A 165 19.90 -5.78 -25.41
N LYS A 166 20.18 -6.96 -25.99
CA LYS A 166 21.09 -7.94 -25.40
C LYS A 166 22.51 -7.39 -25.50
N GLU A 167 22.74 -6.24 -24.90
CA GLU A 167 24.09 -5.78 -24.66
C GLU A 167 24.70 -6.79 -23.70
N LYS A 168 25.87 -7.33 -24.06
CA LYS A 168 26.72 -8.03 -23.10
C LYS A 168 26.98 -7.02 -21.99
N GLN A 169 26.23 -7.14 -20.89
CA GLN A 169 26.40 -6.32 -19.71
C GLN A 169 27.89 -6.34 -19.37
N LYS A 170 28.58 -5.20 -19.54
CA LYS A 170 29.83 -4.99 -18.83
C LYS A 170 29.53 -5.28 -17.37
N ALA A 171 30.31 -6.15 -16.76
CA ALA A 171 30.09 -6.69 -15.44
C ALA A 171 30.17 -5.59 -14.37
N TYR A 172 29.16 -4.74 -14.27
CA TYR A 172 28.97 -3.88 -13.12
C TYR A 172 28.32 -4.75 -12.04
N LEU A 173 29.19 -5.26 -11.17
CA LEU A 173 28.91 -5.87 -9.86
C LEU A 173 27.55 -6.61 -9.78
N LYS A 174 27.53 -7.88 -10.25
CA LYS A 174 26.52 -8.84 -9.83
C LYS A 174 26.42 -8.76 -8.30
N ARG A 175 25.26 -8.36 -7.76
CA ARG A 175 24.96 -8.53 -6.33
C ARG A 175 25.08 -10.02 -6.05
N ALA A 176 26.21 -10.41 -5.45
CA ALA A 176 26.43 -11.77 -5.02
C ALA A 176 25.25 -12.20 -4.15
N LYS A 177 24.70 -13.40 -4.39
CA LYS A 177 23.85 -14.07 -3.40
C LYS A 177 24.66 -14.06 -2.10
N LYS A 178 24.26 -13.23 -1.13
CA LYS A 178 24.96 -13.14 0.15
C LYS A 178 24.87 -14.53 0.78
N LYS A 179 26.01 -15.22 0.86
CA LYS A 179 26.14 -16.47 1.62
C LYS A 179 25.61 -16.20 3.04
N LYS A 180 24.89 -17.16 3.63
CA LYS A 180 24.57 -17.12 5.06
C LYS A 180 25.87 -16.87 5.83
N PRO A 181 25.91 -15.97 6.84
CA PRO A 181 27.10 -15.75 7.65
C PRO A 181 27.58 -17.10 8.20
N SER A 182 28.84 -17.46 7.97
CA SER A 182 29.37 -18.73 8.47
C SER A 182 29.41 -18.69 10.01
N THR A 183 28.79 -19.68 10.64
CA THR A 183 28.84 -19.89 12.09
C THR A 183 30.05 -20.77 12.43
N ASP A 184 31.25 -20.30 12.11
CA ASP A 184 32.48 -21.03 12.41
C ASP A 184 32.87 -20.77 13.87
N GLY A 185 32.36 -21.65 14.75
CA GLY A 185 32.97 -21.95 16.06
C GLY A 185 32.85 -20.90 17.16
N SER A 186 31.64 -20.66 17.69
CA SER A 186 31.45 -20.01 19.02
C SER A 186 30.01 -19.97 19.55
N PHE A 187 29.04 -20.57 18.85
CA PHE A 187 27.66 -20.67 19.33
C PHE A 187 27.47 -21.91 20.20
N THR A 188 26.74 -21.79 21.32
CA THR A 188 26.26 -22.99 22.02
C THR A 188 25.25 -23.73 21.14
N PRO A 189 25.10 -25.07 21.24
CA PRO A 189 24.20 -25.83 20.37
C PRO A 189 22.75 -25.32 20.37
N LYS A 190 22.25 -24.93 21.54
CA LYS A 190 20.91 -24.33 21.67
C LYS A 190 20.83 -22.94 21.00
N ALA A 191 21.85 -22.08 21.18
CA ALA A 191 21.90 -20.76 20.54
C ALA A 191 21.97 -20.88 19.02
N LYS A 192 22.74 -21.85 18.50
CA LYS A 192 22.84 -22.12 17.06
C LYS A 192 21.50 -22.49 16.45
N LYS A 193 20.73 -23.38 17.11
CA LYS A 193 19.41 -23.80 16.65
C LYS A 193 18.43 -22.63 16.55
N ILE A 194 18.41 -21.74 17.54
CA ILE A 194 17.55 -20.53 17.53
C ILE A 194 18.03 -19.57 16.43
N TRP A 195 19.33 -19.34 16.31
CA TRP A 195 19.90 -18.44 15.32
C TRP A 195 19.63 -18.91 13.89
N GLU A 196 19.78 -20.20 13.60
CA GLU A 196 19.55 -20.79 12.27
C GLU A 196 18.06 -20.85 11.88
N ALA A 197 17.14 -20.81 12.85
CA ALA A 197 15.70 -20.71 12.59
C ALA A 197 15.28 -19.33 12.05
N ILE A 198 16.07 -18.28 12.30
CA ILE A 198 15.81 -16.94 11.81
C ILE A 198 16.14 -16.85 10.31
N ALA A 199 15.23 -16.30 9.51
CA ALA A 199 15.44 -16.09 8.08
C ALA A 199 16.70 -15.24 7.80
N GLY A 200 17.46 -15.57 6.75
CA GLY A 200 18.79 -14.99 6.51
C GLY A 200 18.78 -13.47 6.27
N ASP A 201 17.70 -12.91 5.73
CA ASP A 201 17.51 -11.47 5.58
C ASP A 201 17.30 -10.77 6.94
N ILE A 202 16.61 -11.40 7.88
CA ILE A 202 16.44 -10.93 9.26
C ILE A 202 17.76 -11.03 10.02
N GLN A 203 18.50 -12.12 9.88
CA GLN A 203 19.86 -12.24 10.45
C GLN A 203 20.74 -11.07 10.03
N ILE A 204 20.75 -10.72 8.73
CA ILE A 204 21.52 -9.58 8.21
C ILE A 204 21.07 -8.26 8.84
N LYS A 205 19.77 -8.05 9.05
CA LYS A 205 19.27 -6.83 9.72
C LYS A 205 19.73 -6.76 11.17
N ILE A 206 19.63 -7.87 11.91
CA ILE A 206 20.07 -7.96 13.31
C ILE A 206 21.58 -7.65 13.41
N LEU A 207 22.40 -8.26 12.57
CA LEU A 207 23.85 -8.08 12.59
C LEU A 207 24.29 -6.66 12.21
N ASN A 208 23.51 -5.94 11.39
CA ASN A 208 23.83 -4.58 10.94
C ASN A 208 23.25 -3.46 11.81
N ASN A 209 22.44 -3.80 12.81
CA ASN A 209 21.73 -2.82 13.63
C ASN A 209 22.06 -3.01 15.12
N VAL A 210 23.35 -2.94 15.43
CA VAL A 210 23.87 -3.04 16.79
C VAL A 210 24.45 -1.69 17.20
N TRP A 211 24.07 -1.20 18.39
CA TRP A 211 24.63 0.05 18.93
C TRP A 211 26.05 -0.18 19.44
N CYS A 212 26.99 0.65 19.01
CA CYS A 212 28.36 0.62 19.52
C CYS A 212 28.62 1.83 20.41
N VAL A 213 29.00 1.58 21.67
CA VAL A 213 29.29 2.63 22.67
C VAL A 213 30.47 3.52 22.22
N HIS A 214 31.53 2.92 21.66
CA HIS A 214 32.69 3.66 21.19
C HIS A 214 32.41 4.53 19.97
N CYS A 215 31.59 4.05 19.02
CA CYS A 215 31.24 4.80 17.81
C CYS A 215 30.07 5.77 18.01
N ARG A 216 29.29 5.62 19.10
CA ARG A 216 28.05 6.37 19.38
C ARG A 216 27.06 6.35 18.21
N LYS A 217 27.02 5.26 17.44
CA LYS A 217 26.13 5.05 16.28
C LYS A 217 25.91 3.57 16.00
N GLY A 218 24.93 3.28 15.14
CA GLY A 218 24.68 1.94 14.62
C GLY A 218 25.88 1.38 13.84
N SER A 219 26.17 0.11 14.08
CA SER A 219 27.28 -0.62 13.49
C SER A 219 26.92 -2.08 13.22
N SER A 220 27.80 -2.74 12.46
CA SER A 220 27.73 -4.16 12.16
C SER A 220 28.62 -4.95 13.11
N ILE A 221 28.12 -6.10 13.58
CA ILE A 221 28.86 -7.02 14.44
C ILE A 221 29.79 -7.92 13.60
N GLY A 222 31.05 -7.98 13.97
CA GLY A 222 32.06 -8.92 13.50
C GLY A 222 32.38 -9.96 14.59
N ASN A 223 33.08 -11.03 14.23
CA ASN A 223 33.46 -12.13 15.15
C ASN A 223 32.29 -12.59 16.03
N LEU A 224 31.17 -12.93 15.37
CA LEU A 224 29.90 -13.22 16.01
C LEU A 224 29.97 -14.48 16.88
N THR A 225 29.53 -14.35 18.12
CA THR A 225 29.34 -15.43 19.09
C THR A 225 27.93 -15.38 19.66
N GLY A 226 27.39 -16.53 20.10
CA GLY A 226 26.02 -16.61 20.60
C GLY A 226 25.87 -17.56 21.79
N LYS A 227 25.28 -17.07 22.87
CA LYS A 227 24.96 -17.84 24.08
C LYS A 227 23.51 -17.61 24.49
N ILE A 228 22.96 -18.53 25.28
CA ILE A 228 21.66 -18.34 25.90
C ILE A 228 21.89 -17.88 27.34
N GLU A 229 21.38 -16.72 27.69
CA GLU A 229 21.41 -16.16 29.05
C GLU A 229 19.96 -15.88 29.47
N SER A 230 19.55 -16.44 30.61
CA SER A 230 18.17 -16.28 31.12
C SER A 230 17.06 -16.62 30.11
N GLY A 231 17.28 -17.64 29.26
CA GLY A 231 16.33 -18.08 28.24
C GLY A 231 16.34 -17.26 26.94
N MET A 232 17.07 -16.15 26.88
CA MET A 232 17.18 -15.28 25.70
C MET A 232 18.45 -15.53 24.91
N LEU A 233 18.40 -15.35 23.58
CA LEU A 233 19.58 -15.47 22.72
C LEU A 233 20.38 -14.17 22.76
N VAL A 234 21.59 -14.23 23.30
CA VAL A 234 22.51 -13.09 23.37
C VAL A 234 23.63 -13.29 22.35
N LEU A 235 23.70 -12.37 21.39
CA LEU A 235 24.77 -12.27 20.42
C LEU A 235 25.84 -11.32 20.94
N ARG A 236 27.12 -11.73 20.90
CA ARG A 236 28.27 -10.88 21.25
C ARG A 236 29.30 -10.91 20.14
N GLY A 237 30.05 -9.82 19.98
CA GLY A 237 31.11 -9.71 18.99
C GLY A 237 31.78 -8.35 19.05
N THR A 238 32.51 -8.01 17.99
CA THR A 238 33.26 -6.75 17.91
C THR A 238 32.65 -5.83 16.86
N CYS A 239 32.74 -4.53 17.08
CA CYS A 239 32.30 -3.54 16.13
C CYS A 239 33.22 -3.54 14.90
N THR A 240 32.66 -3.75 13.72
CA THR A 240 33.43 -3.72 12.44
C THR A 240 34.13 -2.38 12.16
N LYS A 241 33.71 -1.28 12.81
CA LYS A 241 34.27 0.07 12.59
C LYS A 241 35.40 0.44 13.54
N CYS A 242 35.32 0.03 14.81
CA CYS A 242 36.27 0.46 15.85
C CYS A 242 36.85 -0.69 16.68
N GLY A 243 36.47 -1.94 16.41
CA GLY A 243 36.91 -3.12 17.15
C GLY A 243 36.33 -3.28 18.55
N GLY A 244 35.64 -2.27 19.09
CA GLY A 244 35.07 -2.30 20.44
C GLY A 244 33.93 -3.30 20.62
N ASP A 245 33.73 -3.76 21.85
CA ASP A 245 32.75 -4.80 22.16
C ASP A 245 31.31 -4.34 21.93
N VAL A 246 30.51 -5.24 21.34
CA VAL A 246 29.09 -5.02 21.07
C VAL A 246 28.29 -6.29 21.36
N ALA A 247 27.05 -6.10 21.80
CA ALA A 247 26.12 -7.18 22.08
C ALA A 247 24.71 -6.84 21.62
N ARG A 248 23.92 -7.88 21.30
CA ARG A 248 22.51 -7.78 20.94
C ARG A 248 21.74 -8.93 21.57
N VAL A 249 20.68 -8.59 22.30
CA VAL A 249 19.73 -9.58 22.83
C VAL A 249 18.60 -9.76 21.81
N ILE A 250 18.21 -11.02 21.61
CA ILE A 250 17.03 -11.42 20.85
C ILE A 250 16.07 -12.06 21.85
N GLU A 251 14.99 -11.35 22.10
CA GLU A 251 13.84 -11.86 22.84
C GLU A 251 13.08 -12.81 21.92
N ASN A 252 12.82 -14.03 22.40
CA ASN A 252 11.88 -14.93 21.75
C ASN A 252 10.51 -14.62 22.40
N GLU A 253 9.59 -14.05 21.63
CA GLU A 253 8.15 -14.09 21.96
C GLU A 253 7.59 -15.50 21.75
#